data_AF-A0A150T1Z5-F1
#
_entry.id   AF-A0A150T1Z5-F1
#
_cell.length_a   1.000
_cell.length_b   1.000
_cell.length_c   1.000
_cell.angle_alpha   90.00
_cell.angle_beta   90.00
_cell.angle_gamma   90.00
#
_symmetry.space_group_name_H-M   'P 1'
#
loop_
_entity.id
_entity.type
_entity.pdbx_description
1 polymer ?
#
loop_
_entity_poly.entity_id
_entity_poly.type
_entity_poly.pdbx_seq_one_letter_code
_entity_poly.pdbx_strand_id
1 'polypeptide(L)'
;MPLDGDKHADEEPVVESERAKAGEETEFSDSEPGYMRFTGTSSFRRSAKPGDLIVAVWRPNAKASRAHVFAPEPLVRRKDKNGVTHLFVEAYADREDTRISWTEFSRLWRRTTSGRPPGIKSTREIPVELLEQLRMAWPK
;
A
#
# COMPACT_ATOMS: atom_id res chain seq x y z
N MET A 1 -8.08 -3.35 3.96
CA MET A 1 -9.19 -4.22 4.41
C MET A 1 -9.92 -3.42 5.47
N PRO A 2 -11.26 -3.26 5.42
CA PRO A 2 -12.02 -3.15 6.68
C PRO A 2 -11.58 -4.34 7.53
N LEU A 3 -11.34 -4.15 8.82
CA LEU A 3 -11.02 -5.27 9.70
C LEU A 3 -12.12 -6.33 9.52
N ASP A 4 -11.76 -7.62 9.44
CA ASP A 4 -12.74 -8.68 9.70
C ASP A 4 -13.24 -8.39 11.13
N GLY A 5 -14.41 -7.78 11.26
CA GLY A 5 -14.83 -7.04 12.47
C GLY A 5 -14.73 -7.87 13.76
N ASP A 6 -14.96 -9.18 13.67
CA ASP A 6 -14.91 -10.07 14.84
C ASP A 6 -13.50 -10.44 15.30
N LYS A 7 -12.45 -10.32 14.46
CA LYS A 7 -11.10 -10.82 14.80
C LYS A 7 -10.14 -9.77 15.35
N HIS A 8 -10.48 -8.49 15.18
CA HIS A 8 -9.56 -7.37 15.46
C HIS A 8 -10.27 -6.15 16.07
N ALA A 9 -11.38 -6.36 16.77
CA ALA A 9 -12.17 -5.29 17.40
C ALA A 9 -11.35 -4.39 18.36
N ASP A 10 -10.26 -4.91 18.96
CA ASP A 10 -9.36 -4.14 19.82
C ASP A 10 -8.46 -3.14 19.06
N GLU A 11 -8.36 -3.31 17.73
CA GLU A 11 -7.65 -2.43 16.81
C GLU A 11 -8.57 -1.35 16.22
N GLU A 12 -9.89 -1.56 16.17
CA GLU A 12 -10.87 -0.62 15.57
C GLU A 12 -10.74 0.83 16.08
N PRO A 13 -10.71 1.10 17.40
CA PRO A 13 -10.61 2.49 17.89
C PRO A 13 -9.32 3.18 17.45
N VAL A 14 -8.25 2.42 17.26
CA VAL A 14 -6.95 2.94 16.81
C VAL A 14 -7.00 3.22 15.32
N VAL A 15 -7.58 2.30 14.55
CA VAL A 15 -7.73 2.46 13.11
C VAL A 15 -8.60 3.68 12.82
N GLU A 16 -9.75 3.83 13.47
CA GLU A 16 -10.63 4.99 13.30
C GLU A 16 -9.93 6.30 13.68
N SER A 17 -9.33 6.37 14.88
CA SER A 17 -8.66 7.59 15.34
C SER A 17 -7.49 7.99 14.45
N GLU A 18 -6.67 7.03 14.00
CA GLU A 18 -5.50 7.33 13.18
C GLU A 18 -5.88 7.55 11.71
N ARG A 19 -7.00 6.98 11.23
CA ARG A 19 -7.56 7.25 9.91
C ARG A 19 -8.11 8.67 9.82
N ALA A 20 -8.80 9.14 10.85
CA ALA A 20 -9.26 10.53 10.93
C ALA A 20 -8.07 11.51 10.84
N LYS A 21 -7.01 11.27 11.63
CA LYS A 21 -5.78 12.07 11.58
C LYS A 21 -5.06 11.98 10.23
N ALA A 22 -5.03 10.79 9.62
CA ALA A 22 -4.46 10.65 8.30
C ALA A 22 -5.23 11.48 7.26
N GLY A 23 -6.56 11.59 7.38
CA GLY A 23 -7.38 12.44 6.51
C GLY A 23 -7.13 13.95 6.70
N GLU A 24 -6.63 14.38 7.86
CA GLU A 24 -6.17 15.76 8.07
C GLU A 24 -4.79 16.02 7.43
N GLU A 25 -4.02 14.96 7.17
CA GLU A 25 -2.65 15.01 6.63
C GLU A 25 -2.58 14.71 5.12
N THR A 26 -3.69 14.28 4.51
CA THR A 26 -3.80 14.07 3.05
C THR A 26 -3.91 15.40 2.30
N GLU A 27 -3.24 15.51 1.17
CA GLU A 27 -3.37 16.61 0.22
C GLU A 27 -4.71 16.55 -0.55
N PHE A 28 -5.26 15.35 -0.76
CA PHE A 28 -6.53 15.12 -1.45
C PHE A 28 -7.65 14.83 -0.43
N SER A 29 -8.57 15.78 -0.22
CA SER A 29 -9.61 15.72 0.83
C SER A 29 -10.81 14.83 0.50
N ASP A 30 -10.94 14.37 -0.74
CA ASP A 30 -12.20 13.80 -1.23
C ASP A 30 -12.31 12.28 -1.03
N SER A 31 -11.27 11.62 -0.51
CA SER A 31 -11.24 10.17 -0.30
C SER A 31 -10.83 9.79 1.12
N GLU A 32 -11.39 8.70 1.64
CA GLU A 32 -10.91 8.14 2.91
C GLU A 32 -9.50 7.54 2.71
N PRO A 33 -8.55 7.79 3.63
CA PRO A 33 -7.22 7.20 3.55
C PRO A 33 -7.28 5.67 3.46
N GLY A 34 -6.43 5.12 2.59
CA GLY A 34 -6.23 3.68 2.47
C GLY A 34 -5.55 3.12 3.71
N TYR A 35 -5.94 1.91 4.10
CA TYR A 35 -5.43 1.27 5.33
C TYR A 35 -4.78 -0.09 5.06
N MET A 36 -3.57 -0.27 5.59
CA MET A 36 -2.82 -1.52 5.60
C MET A 36 -2.44 -1.95 7.01
N ARG A 37 -2.75 -3.20 7.34
CA ARG A 37 -2.33 -3.88 8.57
C ARG A 37 -1.12 -4.76 8.30
N PHE A 38 -0.03 -4.53 9.03
CA PHE A 38 1.19 -5.33 8.94
C PHE A 38 1.52 -5.99 10.28
N THR A 39 1.87 -7.27 10.23
CA THR A 39 2.33 -8.05 11.38
C THR A 39 3.62 -8.78 11.05
N GLY A 40 4.40 -9.15 12.07
CA GLY A 40 5.65 -9.90 11.91
C GLY A 40 6.91 -9.02 11.86
N THR A 41 7.98 -9.57 11.28
CA THR A 41 9.35 -9.04 11.40
C THR A 41 9.94 -8.46 10.10
N SER A 42 9.09 -8.14 9.11
CA SER A 42 9.52 -7.59 7.82
C SER A 42 10.40 -6.35 7.96
N SER A 43 11.44 -6.22 7.11
CA SER A 43 12.29 -5.02 7.07
C SER A 43 11.49 -3.76 6.73
N PHE A 44 10.53 -3.88 5.81
CA PHE A 44 9.58 -2.82 5.46
C PHE A 44 8.87 -2.23 6.68
N ARG A 45 8.48 -3.08 7.63
CA ARG A 45 7.85 -2.63 8.88
C ARG A 45 8.77 -1.71 9.68
N ARG A 46 10.09 -1.92 9.60
CA ARG A 46 11.08 -1.12 10.33
C ARG A 46 11.42 0.16 9.59
N SER A 47 11.54 0.12 8.26
CA SER A 47 12.00 1.23 7.45
C SER A 47 10.90 2.19 6.98
N ALA A 48 9.67 1.73 6.78
CA ALA A 48 8.59 2.57 6.23
C ALA A 48 8.25 3.75 7.16
N LYS A 49 8.31 4.97 6.62
CA LYS A 49 8.05 6.22 7.33
C LYS A 49 7.10 7.13 6.53
N PRO A 50 6.36 8.03 7.19
CA PRO A 50 5.59 9.05 6.50
C PRO A 50 6.40 9.77 5.41
N GLY A 51 5.78 9.99 4.25
CA GLY A 51 6.39 10.53 3.04
C GLY A 51 6.98 9.48 2.08
N ASP A 52 7.18 8.23 2.52
CA ASP A 52 7.60 7.16 1.61
C ASP A 52 6.47 6.80 0.64
N LEU A 53 6.80 6.50 -0.61
CA LEU A 53 5.85 5.99 -1.59
C LEU A 53 5.75 4.46 -1.51
N ILE A 54 4.53 3.92 -1.56
CA ILE A 54 4.24 2.49 -1.44
C ILE A 54 3.49 2.00 -2.68
N VAL A 55 3.94 0.87 -3.23
CA VAL A 55 3.18 0.10 -4.22
C VAL A 55 2.45 -1.04 -3.52
N ALA A 56 1.14 -0.93 -3.42
CA ALA A 56 0.30 -1.91 -2.74
C ALA A 56 -0.23 -2.98 -3.71
N VAL A 57 -0.08 -4.25 -3.33
CA VAL A 57 -0.67 -5.39 -4.04
C VAL A 57 -1.89 -5.89 -3.27
N TRP A 58 -3.07 -5.74 -3.87
CA TRP A 58 -4.31 -6.18 -3.29
C TRP A 58 -4.76 -7.53 -3.84
N ARG A 59 -5.26 -8.38 -2.94
CA ARG A 59 -5.86 -9.68 -3.26
C ARG A 59 -7.18 -9.78 -2.51
N PRO A 60 -8.27 -10.27 -3.15
CA PRO A 60 -9.56 -10.46 -2.48
C PRO A 60 -9.45 -11.37 -1.25
N ASN A 61 -8.57 -12.37 -1.31
CA ASN A 61 -8.24 -13.23 -0.19
C ASN A 61 -6.83 -13.82 -0.35
N ALA A 62 -6.31 -14.45 0.72
CA ALA A 62 -4.96 -14.99 0.73
C ALA A 62 -4.68 -16.09 -0.33
N LYS A 63 -5.73 -16.77 -0.81
CA LYS A 63 -5.67 -17.85 -1.81
C LYS A 63 -5.96 -17.37 -3.24
N ALA A 64 -6.44 -16.13 -3.41
CA ALA A 64 -6.80 -15.60 -4.72
C ALA A 64 -5.56 -15.48 -5.62
N SER A 65 -5.69 -16.00 -6.83
CA SER A 65 -4.71 -15.83 -7.91
C SER A 65 -4.80 -14.46 -8.58
N ARG A 66 -6.00 -13.86 -8.56
CA ARG A 66 -6.24 -12.51 -9.05
C ARG A 66 -5.74 -11.51 -8.02
N ALA A 67 -4.89 -10.60 -8.49
CA ALA A 67 -4.34 -9.53 -7.69
C ALA A 67 -4.28 -8.25 -8.52
N HIS A 68 -4.55 -7.15 -7.84
CA HIS A 68 -4.47 -5.81 -8.38
C HIS A 68 -3.31 -5.08 -7.73
N VAL A 69 -2.68 -4.20 -8.48
CA VAL A 69 -1.60 -3.36 -8.01
C VAL A 69 -2.03 -1.92 -8.22
N PHE A 70 -1.95 -1.13 -7.16
CA PHE A 70 -2.23 0.30 -7.20
C PHE A 70 -0.96 1.07 -7.52
N ALA A 71 -1.12 2.26 -8.08
CA ALA A 71 -0.02 3.17 -8.34
C ALA A 71 0.73 3.51 -7.02
N PRO A 72 1.97 4.03 -7.10
CA PRO A 72 2.70 4.46 -5.91
C PRO A 72 1.92 5.53 -5.11
N GLU A 73 1.50 5.17 -3.90
CA GLU A 73 0.72 6.00 -2.98
C GLU A 73 1.59 6.46 -1.81
N PRO A 74 1.54 7.73 -1.38
CA PRO A 74 2.33 8.20 -0.26
C PRO A 74 1.79 7.62 1.05
N LEU A 75 2.72 7.16 1.89
CA LEU A 75 2.45 6.84 3.27
C LEU A 75 2.27 8.14 4.04
N VAL A 76 1.07 8.38 4.52
CA VAL A 76 0.76 9.60 5.28
C VAL A 76 1.06 9.35 6.76
N ARG A 77 0.63 8.20 7.28
CA ARG A 77 0.69 7.95 8.71
C ARG A 77 1.04 6.51 9.05
N ARG A 78 1.74 6.35 10.18
CA ARG A 78 2.14 5.06 10.74
C ARG A 78 1.85 5.02 12.23
N LYS A 79 1.29 3.91 12.70
CA LYS A 79 1.09 3.63 14.12
C LYS A 79 1.48 2.19 14.46
N ASP A 80 2.32 2.02 15.47
CA ASP A 80 2.66 0.72 16.04
C ASP A 80 1.85 0.50 17.34
N LYS A 81 1.15 -0.63 17.46
CA LYS A 81 0.42 -1.05 18.67
C LYS A 81 0.42 -2.59 18.79
N ASN A 82 0.72 -3.12 19.97
CA ASN A 82 0.63 -4.56 20.27
C ASN A 82 1.34 -5.49 19.24
N GLY A 83 2.47 -5.05 18.69
CA GLY A 83 3.21 -5.82 17.67
C GLY A 83 2.64 -5.76 16.25
N VAL A 84 1.59 -4.96 16.05
CA VAL A 84 0.96 -4.64 14.76
C VAL A 84 1.41 -3.25 14.33
N THR A 85 1.65 -3.09 13.03
CA THR A 85 1.88 -1.79 12.39
C THR A 85 0.69 -1.46 11.49
N HIS A 86 0.07 -0.34 11.77
CA HIS A 86 -1.00 0.27 11.00
C HIS A 86 -0.38 1.35 10.11
N LEU A 87 -0.60 1.22 8.81
CA LEU A 87 -0.12 2.15 7.80
C LEU A 87 -1.33 2.76 7.09
N PHE A 88 -1.30 4.08 6.93
CA PHE A 88 -2.34 4.85 6.28
C PHE A 88 -1.74 5.55 5.07
N VAL A 89 -2.29 5.26 3.90
CA VAL A 89 -1.84 5.81 2.62
C VAL A 89 -2.88 6.75 2.06
N GLU A 90 -2.42 7.74 1.33
CA GLU A 90 -3.30 8.59 0.55
C GLU A 90 -3.74 7.85 -0.71
N ALA A 91 -5.03 7.56 -0.80
CA ALA A 91 -5.62 6.94 -1.97
C ALA A 91 -6.04 8.04 -2.94
N TYR A 92 -5.38 8.14 -4.09
CA TYR A 92 -5.78 9.11 -5.13
C TYR A 92 -7.22 8.84 -5.60
N ALA A 93 -7.92 9.88 -6.05
CA ALA A 93 -9.31 9.77 -6.48
C ALA A 93 -9.52 8.82 -7.67
N ASP A 94 -8.51 8.69 -8.53
CA ASP A 94 -8.46 7.84 -9.73
C ASP A 94 -7.87 6.44 -9.46
N ARG A 95 -7.68 6.08 -8.19
CA ARG A 95 -7.02 4.84 -7.78
C ARG A 95 -7.60 3.57 -8.41
N GLU A 96 -8.93 3.49 -8.52
CA GLU A 96 -9.59 2.33 -9.08
C GLU A 96 -9.47 2.25 -10.61
N ASP A 97 -9.32 3.40 -11.27
CA ASP A 97 -9.17 3.51 -12.73
C ASP A 97 -7.72 3.22 -13.14
N THR A 98 -6.75 3.61 -12.32
CA THR A 98 -5.31 3.41 -12.56
C THR A 98 -4.79 2.06 -12.05
N ARG A 99 -5.64 1.23 -11.43
CA ARG A 99 -5.22 -0.08 -10.95
C ARG A 99 -4.90 -1.02 -12.11
N ILE A 100 -3.84 -1.80 -11.96
CA ILE A 100 -3.44 -2.80 -12.94
C ILE A 100 -3.46 -4.20 -12.36
N SER A 101 -3.59 -5.22 -13.21
CA SER A 101 -3.40 -6.60 -12.78
C SER A 101 -1.94 -6.87 -12.40
N TRP A 102 -1.70 -7.88 -11.57
CA TRP A 102 -0.35 -8.34 -11.27
C TRP A 102 0.48 -8.71 -12.52
N THR A 103 -0.18 -9.25 -13.55
CA THR A 103 0.46 -9.58 -14.82
C THR A 103 0.94 -8.32 -15.55
N GLU A 104 0.12 -7.27 -15.56
CA GLU A 104 0.49 -5.97 -16.13
C GLU A 104 1.59 -5.30 -15.34
N PHE A 105 1.53 -5.32 -14.01
CA PHE A 105 2.61 -4.83 -13.15
C PHE A 105 3.91 -5.58 -13.42
N SER A 106 3.87 -6.90 -13.56
CA SER A 106 5.06 -7.70 -13.89
C SER A 106 5.66 -7.31 -15.25
N ARG A 107 4.81 -6.96 -16.23
CA ARG A 107 5.27 -6.44 -17.54
C ARG A 107 5.81 -5.02 -17.44
N LEU A 108 5.19 -4.17 -16.63
CA LEU A 108 5.67 -2.81 -16.36
C LEU A 108 7.05 -2.84 -15.68
N TRP A 109 7.22 -3.67 -14.66
CA TRP A 109 8.47 -3.89 -13.96
C TRP A 109 9.61 -4.30 -14.89
N ARG A 110 9.36 -5.27 -15.78
CA ARG A 110 10.38 -5.75 -16.75
C ARG A 110 10.71 -4.74 -17.84
N ARG A 111 9.80 -3.80 -18.13
CA ARG A 111 10.08 -2.69 -19.06
C ARG A 111 10.92 -1.60 -18.39
N THR A 112 10.73 -1.42 -17.09
CA THR A 112 11.38 -0.38 -16.30
C THR A 112 12.73 -0.86 -15.72
N THR A 113 12.90 -2.17 -15.56
CA THR A 113 14.11 -2.78 -14.99
C THR A 113 14.61 -3.95 -15.82
N SER A 114 15.91 -4.24 -15.71
CA SER A 114 16.50 -5.50 -16.16
C SER A 114 16.27 -6.68 -15.19
N GLY A 115 15.61 -6.44 -14.06
CA GLY A 115 15.44 -7.39 -12.96
C GLY A 115 14.15 -8.23 -13.06
N ARG A 116 14.11 -9.31 -12.27
CA ARG A 116 12.86 -10.06 -12.07
C ARG A 116 11.91 -9.25 -11.18
N PRO A 117 10.60 -9.25 -11.46
CA PRO A 117 9.63 -8.61 -10.57
C PRO A 117 9.64 -9.27 -9.19
N PRO A 118 9.33 -8.51 -8.12
CA PRO A 118 9.12 -9.07 -6.81
C PRO A 118 8.02 -10.13 -6.86
N GLY A 119 8.04 -11.09 -5.93
CA GLY A 119 6.94 -12.04 -5.81
C GLY A 119 5.68 -11.36 -5.29
N ILE A 120 4.50 -11.83 -5.71
CA ILE A 120 3.19 -11.29 -5.33
C ILE A 120 2.93 -11.26 -3.80
N LYS A 121 3.63 -12.10 -3.03
CA LYS A 121 3.55 -12.18 -1.56
C LYS A 121 4.77 -11.57 -0.87
N SER A 122 5.72 -11.03 -1.63
CA SER A 122 6.96 -10.51 -1.08
C SER A 122 6.86 -9.02 -0.81
N THR A 123 7.56 -8.58 0.22
CA THR A 123 7.80 -7.16 0.48
C THR A 123 9.23 -6.83 0.09
N ARG A 124 9.44 -5.75 -0.66
CA ARG A 124 10.75 -5.31 -1.13
C ARG A 124 10.84 -3.80 -1.05
N GLU A 125 12.01 -3.32 -0.66
CA GLU A 125 12.37 -1.93 -0.86
C GLU A 125 12.71 -1.72 -2.33
N ILE A 126 12.19 -0.63 -2.90
CA ILE A 126 12.39 -0.25 -4.29
C ILE A 126 13.25 1.03 -4.27
N PRO A 127 14.35 1.10 -5.01
CA PRO A 127 15.12 2.34 -5.16
C PRO A 127 14.23 3.48 -5.64
N VAL A 128 14.46 4.70 -5.13
CA VAL A 128 13.61 5.86 -5.41
C VAL A 128 13.51 6.13 -6.91
N GLU A 129 14.62 6.03 -7.63
CA GLU A 129 14.69 6.27 -9.07
C GLU A 129 13.80 5.28 -9.84
N LEU A 130 13.79 4.01 -9.41
CA LEU A 130 12.94 2.99 -10.02
C LEU A 130 11.46 3.25 -9.69
N LEU A 131 11.16 3.68 -8.47
CA LEU A 131 9.81 3.99 -8.06
C LEU A 131 9.23 5.16 -8.86
N GLU A 132 10.02 6.19 -9.12
CA GLU A 132 9.66 7.31 -9.99
C GLU A 132 9.43 6.86 -11.44
N GLN A 133 10.31 6.01 -11.98
CA GLN A 133 10.12 5.45 -13.33
C GLN A 133 8.84 4.62 -13.44
N LEU A 134 8.55 3.79 -12.43
CA LEU A 134 7.29 3.03 -12.36
C LEU A 134 6.09 3.98 -12.32
N ARG A 135 6.15 5.03 -11.51
CA ARG A 135 5.10 6.06 -11.42
C ARG A 135 4.85 6.74 -12.76
N MET A 136 5.90 7.13 -13.48
CA MET A 136 5.79 7.78 -14.79
C MET A 136 5.26 6.85 -15.88
N ALA A 137 5.60 5.56 -15.81
CA ALA A 137 5.18 4.56 -16.77
C ALA A 137 3.83 3.90 -16.42
N TRP A 138 3.22 4.29 -15.30
CA TRP A 138 1.92 3.78 -14.88
C TRP A 138 0.83 4.22 -15.87
N PRO A 139 -0.12 3.34 -16.25
CA PRO A 139 -1.24 3.75 -17.08
C PRO A 139 -2.07 4.81 -16.35
N LYS A 140 -2.44 5.85 -17.10
CA LYS A 140 -3.33 6.94 -16.70
C LYS A 140 -4.75 6.63 -17.15
#